data_AF-D8UJ90-F1
#
_entry.id   AF-D8UJ90-F1
#
_cell.length_a   1.000
_cell.length_b   1.000
_cell.length_c   1.000
_cell.angle_alpha   90.00
_cell.angle_beta   90.00
_cell.angle_gamma   90.00
#
_symmetry.space_group_name_H-M   'P 1'
#
loop_
_entity.id
_entity.type
_entity.pdbx_description
1 polymer ?
#
loop_
_entity_poly.entity_id
_entity_poly.type
_entity_poly.pdbx_seq_one_letter_code
_entity_poly.pdbx_strand_id
1 'polypeptide(L)'
;MLARGRASVGACRGLTGYSWSVGRVCSGSLKARCFRATELQRWLEQGGVDTAVYGTGMAKTVHELFDEVTKQESVLELEGGKALRIVNVLSLHILNSRGQILFEDEQVLPDGRSRRRNVPVSEKMVGDESWLAALHRAVREELSSALPEDYKVTLLDDSYFLRTEYSSSMSYPGLLTKYIFHRVRARVSGIPESPFSTVEPNEGGESASH
;
A
#
# COMPACT_ATOMS: atom_id res chain seq x y z
N MET A 1 9.73 13.50 -12.55
CA MET A 1 8.67 13.42 -13.58
C MET A 1 7.44 12.90 -12.86
N LEU A 2 6.37 13.68 -12.87
CA LEU A 2 5.24 13.58 -11.93
C LEU A 2 4.35 12.38 -12.24
N ALA A 3 3.98 11.59 -11.23
CA ALA A 3 2.93 10.58 -11.39
C ALA A 3 1.58 11.28 -11.53
N ARG A 4 0.78 10.90 -12.53
CA ARG A 4 -0.58 11.44 -12.73
C ARG A 4 -1.58 10.34 -12.44
N GLY A 5 -2.36 10.50 -11.38
CA GLY A 5 -3.52 9.68 -11.10
C GLY A 5 -4.73 10.19 -11.88
N ARG A 6 -5.60 9.33 -12.42
CA ARG A 6 -6.98 9.71 -12.80
C ARG A 6 -7.92 9.06 -11.79
N ALA A 7 -8.85 9.82 -11.22
CA ALA A 7 -9.83 9.28 -10.30
C ALA A 7 -11.20 9.10 -10.98
N SER A 8 -11.93 8.04 -10.61
CA SER A 8 -13.29 7.77 -11.08
C SER A 8 -14.20 7.33 -9.92
N VAL A 9 -15.51 7.34 -10.14
CA VAL A 9 -16.53 7.07 -9.12
C VAL A 9 -17.28 5.77 -9.46
N GLY A 10 -17.37 4.82 -8.52
CA GLY A 10 -17.97 3.49 -8.74
C GLY A 10 -18.79 2.95 -7.55
N ALA A 11 -19.64 1.94 -7.82
CA ALA A 11 -20.49 1.25 -6.82
C ALA A 11 -19.98 -0.18 -6.53
N CYS A 12 -19.88 -0.59 -5.25
CA CYS A 12 -19.42 -1.93 -4.86
C CYS A 12 -20.58 -2.96 -4.80
N ARG A 13 -20.37 -4.16 -5.39
CA ARG A 13 -21.13 -5.38 -5.09
C ARG A 13 -20.18 -6.40 -4.43
N GLY A 14 -20.58 -6.94 -3.28
CA GLY A 14 -19.74 -7.81 -2.44
C GLY A 14 -19.82 -9.29 -2.79
N LEU A 15 -18.77 -10.04 -2.45
CA LEU A 15 -18.77 -11.50 -2.37
C LEU A 15 -17.90 -11.95 -1.17
N THR A 16 -18.46 -12.87 -0.41
CA THR A 16 -17.98 -13.41 0.87
C THR A 16 -17.29 -14.75 0.73
N GLY A 17 -16.38 -15.02 1.68
CA GLY A 17 -16.12 -16.36 2.21
C GLY A 17 -14.80 -16.98 1.77
N TYR A 18 -13.94 -17.32 2.74
CA TYR A 18 -13.37 -18.66 2.94
C TYR A 18 -12.79 -18.75 4.36
N SER A 19 -13.02 -19.88 5.02
CA SER A 19 -12.62 -20.24 6.38
C SER A 19 -11.48 -21.23 6.34
N TRP A 20 -10.44 -21.07 7.17
CA TRP A 20 -9.48 -22.13 7.49
C TRP A 20 -9.03 -22.08 8.95
N SER A 21 -8.86 -23.28 9.49
CA SER A 21 -8.66 -23.63 10.90
C SER A 21 -7.22 -23.43 11.40
N VAL A 22 -7.12 -23.30 12.72
CA VAL A 22 -5.93 -22.92 13.50
C VAL A 22 -4.90 -24.04 13.58
N GLY A 23 -3.66 -23.76 13.18
CA GLY A 23 -2.47 -24.55 13.50
C GLY A 23 -1.48 -23.70 14.30
N ARG A 24 -1.09 -24.17 15.48
CA ARG A 24 -0.11 -23.49 16.35
C ARG A 24 1.28 -23.59 15.71
N VAL A 25 1.91 -22.46 15.39
CA VAL A 25 3.30 -22.39 14.89
C VAL A 25 4.09 -21.45 15.79
N CYS A 26 5.31 -21.87 16.13
CA CYS A 26 6.27 -21.10 16.91
C CYS A 26 6.59 -19.77 16.20
N SER A 27 6.14 -18.66 16.78
CA SER A 27 6.33 -17.31 16.25
C SER A 27 7.75 -16.81 16.56
N GLY A 28 8.66 -16.93 15.60
CA GLY A 28 9.92 -16.18 15.60
C GLY A 28 9.79 -14.96 14.71
N SER A 29 9.32 -13.83 15.25
CA SER A 29 9.35 -12.56 14.52
C SER A 29 10.80 -12.08 14.45
N LEU A 30 11.42 -12.20 13.28
CA LEU A 30 12.76 -11.66 13.05
C LEU A 30 12.60 -10.17 12.77
N LYS A 31 12.86 -9.32 13.78
CA LYS A 31 13.04 -7.88 13.53
C LYS A 31 14.23 -7.74 12.58
N ALA A 32 13.96 -7.36 11.32
CA ALA A 32 14.89 -7.25 10.21
C ALA A 32 16.01 -6.21 10.35
N ARG A 33 16.37 -5.82 11.59
CA ARG A 33 17.36 -4.79 11.88
C ARG A 33 18.82 -5.22 11.70
N CYS A 34 19.11 -6.41 11.16
CA CYS A 34 20.49 -6.91 11.10
C CYS A 34 20.85 -7.76 9.87
N PHE A 35 20.14 -7.63 8.75
CA PHE A 35 20.55 -8.29 7.51
C PHE A 35 21.48 -7.37 6.71
N ARG A 36 22.53 -7.92 6.09
CA ARG A 36 23.07 -7.40 4.82
C ARG A 36 22.18 -7.90 3.67
N ALA A 37 22.12 -7.18 2.54
CA ALA A 37 21.28 -7.58 1.40
C ALA A 37 21.54 -9.04 0.93
N THR A 38 22.79 -9.51 1.02
CA THR A 38 23.16 -10.90 0.69
C THR A 38 22.67 -11.94 1.72
N GLU A 39 22.47 -11.54 2.98
CA GLU A 39 21.89 -12.39 4.01
C GLU A 39 20.36 -12.48 3.85
N LEU A 40 19.72 -11.38 3.42
CA LEU A 40 18.31 -11.38 3.08
C LEU A 40 18.00 -12.33 1.91
N GLN A 41 18.83 -12.34 0.86
CA GLN A 41 18.66 -13.26 -0.26
C GLN A 41 18.65 -14.72 0.21
N ARG A 42 19.65 -15.13 1.00
CA ARG A 42 19.72 -16.51 1.52
C ARG A 42 18.52 -16.86 2.41
N TRP A 43 18.06 -15.91 3.22
CA TRP A 43 16.88 -16.12 4.06
C TRP A 43 15.61 -16.34 3.23
N LEU A 44 15.43 -15.60 2.13
CA LEU A 44 14.31 -15.78 1.20
C LEU A 44 14.37 -17.16 0.52
N GLU A 45 15.53 -17.54 0.00
CA GLU A 45 15.75 -18.84 -0.65
C GLU A 45 15.51 -20.01 0.31
N GLN A 46 15.99 -19.91 1.56
CA GLN A 46 15.69 -20.88 2.62
C GLN A 46 14.20 -20.95 2.96
N GLY A 47 13.50 -19.81 2.87
CA GLY A 47 12.05 -19.71 3.01
C GLY A 47 11.25 -20.12 1.78
N GLY A 48 11.90 -20.67 0.74
CA GLY A 48 11.27 -21.23 -0.45
C GLY A 48 10.96 -20.22 -1.56
N VAL A 49 11.59 -19.05 -1.57
CA VAL A 49 11.43 -18.02 -2.60
C VAL A 49 12.56 -18.13 -3.62
N ASP A 50 12.21 -18.23 -4.90
CA ASP A 50 13.19 -18.13 -6.00
C ASP A 50 13.51 -16.66 -6.28
N THR A 51 14.67 -16.19 -5.82
CA THR A 51 15.13 -14.82 -6.06
C THR A 51 15.83 -14.63 -7.40
N ALA A 52 16.05 -15.68 -8.20
CA ALA A 52 16.74 -15.55 -9.50
C ALA A 52 15.96 -14.69 -10.50
N VAL A 53 14.63 -14.59 -10.34
CA VAL A 53 13.76 -13.75 -11.17
C VAL A 53 13.70 -12.28 -10.73
N TYR A 54 14.27 -11.94 -9.57
CA TYR A 54 14.22 -10.58 -9.03
C TYR A 54 15.14 -9.64 -9.81
N GLY A 55 14.70 -8.39 -10.01
CA GLY A 55 15.40 -7.42 -10.86
C GLY A 55 15.20 -7.65 -12.36
N THR A 56 14.34 -8.58 -12.76
CA THR A 56 13.98 -8.81 -14.17
C THR A 56 12.55 -8.35 -14.44
N GLY A 57 12.31 -7.82 -15.64
CA GLY A 57 10.98 -7.35 -16.06
C GLY A 57 10.39 -6.29 -15.13
N MET A 58 9.35 -6.67 -14.38
CA MET A 58 8.64 -5.80 -13.43
C MET A 58 8.97 -6.12 -11.96
N ALA A 59 9.74 -7.18 -11.72
CA ALA A 59 10.10 -7.63 -10.38
C ALA A 59 11.18 -6.71 -9.82
N LYS A 60 10.97 -6.28 -8.57
CA LYS A 60 11.97 -5.55 -7.80
C LYS A 60 13.13 -6.46 -7.42
N THR A 61 14.27 -5.87 -7.14
CA THR A 61 15.48 -6.54 -6.66
C THR A 61 15.37 -6.91 -5.17
N VAL A 62 16.25 -7.81 -4.72
CA VAL A 62 16.41 -8.09 -3.28
C VAL A 62 16.85 -6.85 -2.52
N HIS A 63 17.66 -5.97 -3.14
CA HIS A 63 18.07 -4.70 -2.53
C HIS A 63 16.87 -3.79 -2.27
N GLU A 64 15.96 -3.65 -3.24
CA GLU A 64 14.75 -2.83 -3.04
C GLU A 64 13.83 -3.42 -1.96
N LEU A 65 13.76 -4.75 -1.81
CA LEU A 65 13.06 -5.36 -0.67
C LEU A 65 13.76 -5.05 0.66
N PHE A 66 15.09 -5.10 0.68
CA PHE A 66 15.88 -4.74 1.84
C PHE A 66 15.64 -3.27 2.25
N ASP A 67 15.60 -2.36 1.27
CA ASP A 67 15.29 -0.95 1.49
C ASP A 67 13.88 -0.78 2.04
N GLU A 68 12.89 -1.46 1.45
CA GLU A 68 11.49 -1.44 1.89
C GLU A 68 11.35 -1.85 3.36
N VAL A 69 12.00 -2.94 3.75
CA VAL A 69 11.98 -3.45 5.13
C VAL A 69 12.75 -2.54 6.08
N THR A 70 13.87 -1.97 5.63
CA THR A 70 14.67 -1.00 6.40
C THR A 70 13.90 0.29 6.66
N LYS A 71 13.14 0.76 5.66
CA LYS A 71 12.21 1.89 5.77
C LYS A 71 10.95 1.54 6.55
N GLN A 72 10.79 0.28 6.98
CA GLN A 72 9.64 -0.21 7.72
C GLN A 72 8.32 -0.11 6.95
N GLU A 73 8.36 -0.15 5.62
CA GLU A 73 7.18 -0.23 4.76
C GLU A 73 6.60 -1.66 4.71
N SER A 74 7.40 -2.65 5.10
CA SER A 74 6.98 -4.03 5.28
C SER A 74 7.79 -4.75 6.36
N VAL A 75 7.28 -5.89 6.81
CA VAL A 75 7.94 -6.80 7.75
C VAL A 75 8.11 -8.16 7.10
N LEU A 76 9.20 -8.86 7.41
CA LEU A 76 9.43 -10.23 6.96
C LEU A 76 9.36 -11.19 8.16
N GLU A 77 8.61 -12.28 7.99
CA GLU A 77 8.46 -13.33 8.99
C GLU A 77 8.58 -14.72 8.34
N LEU A 78 8.78 -15.74 9.18
CA LEU A 78 8.63 -17.14 8.76
C LEU A 78 7.29 -17.68 9.26
N GLU A 79 6.42 -18.09 8.35
CA GLU A 79 5.16 -18.77 8.66
C GLU A 79 5.22 -20.20 8.13
N GLY A 80 5.23 -21.18 9.04
CA GLY A 80 5.36 -22.60 8.67
C GLY A 80 6.66 -22.92 7.91
N GLY A 81 7.75 -22.20 8.19
CA GLY A 81 9.03 -22.34 7.50
C GLY A 81 9.11 -21.67 6.12
N LYS A 82 8.04 -21.00 5.67
CA LYS A 82 8.03 -20.23 4.43
C LYS A 82 8.22 -18.74 4.71
N ALA A 83 8.96 -18.06 3.82
CA ALA A 83 9.10 -16.61 3.90
C ALA A 83 7.75 -15.92 3.64
N LEU A 84 7.36 -15.04 4.56
CA LEU A 84 6.15 -14.25 4.51
C LEU A 84 6.52 -12.76 4.60
N ARG A 85 5.99 -11.97 3.67
CA ARG A 85 6.02 -10.51 3.73
C ARG A 85 4.70 -10.00 4.30
N ILE A 86 4.75 -9.12 5.29
CA ILE A 86 3.58 -8.50 5.90
C ILE A 86 3.59 -7.02 5.57
N VAL A 87 2.48 -6.53 5.02
CA VAL A 87 2.30 -5.13 4.66
C VAL A 87 1.04 -4.60 5.31
N ASN A 88 1.15 -3.54 6.10
CA ASN A 88 0.01 -2.79 6.59
C ASN A 88 -0.36 -1.73 5.55
N VAL A 89 -1.64 -1.66 5.19
CA VAL A 89 -2.12 -0.76 4.14
C VAL A 89 -3.34 -0.01 4.66
N LEU A 90 -3.32 1.31 4.66
CA LEU A 90 -4.52 2.11 4.79
C LEU A 90 -5.36 1.95 3.50
N SER A 91 -6.66 1.69 3.65
CA SER A 91 -7.62 1.74 2.55
C SER A 91 -8.67 2.81 2.86
N LEU A 92 -8.51 4.01 2.31
CA LEU A 92 -9.37 5.16 2.56
C LEU A 92 -10.50 5.23 1.54
N HIS A 93 -11.73 5.05 2.02
CA HIS A 93 -12.94 5.20 1.24
C HIS A 93 -13.47 6.63 1.38
N ILE A 94 -13.07 7.50 0.46
CA ILE A 94 -13.58 8.87 0.42
C ILE A 94 -14.96 8.88 -0.23
N LEU A 95 -15.95 9.34 0.51
CA LEU A 95 -17.34 9.41 0.08
C LEU A 95 -17.68 10.82 -0.42
N ASN A 96 -18.34 10.89 -1.56
CA ASN A 96 -18.96 12.12 -2.03
C ASN A 96 -20.32 12.36 -1.37
N SER A 97 -20.97 13.47 -1.73
CA SER A 97 -22.31 13.85 -1.24
C SER A 97 -23.40 12.81 -1.53
N ARG A 98 -23.21 11.99 -2.58
CA ARG A 98 -24.11 10.92 -3.01
C ARG A 98 -23.79 9.54 -2.41
N GLY A 99 -22.80 9.46 -1.52
CA GLY A 99 -22.37 8.21 -0.89
C GLY A 99 -21.57 7.27 -1.81
N GLN A 100 -21.06 7.79 -2.93
CA GLN A 100 -20.18 7.05 -3.85
C GLN A 100 -18.73 7.16 -3.38
N ILE A 101 -17.91 6.16 -3.71
CA ILE A 101 -16.50 6.09 -3.28
C ILE A 101 -15.59 6.59 -4.40
N LEU A 102 -14.56 7.35 -4.04
CA LEU A 102 -13.45 7.71 -4.91
C LEU A 102 -12.52 6.53 -5.16
N PHE A 103 -12.26 6.22 -6.44
CA PHE A 103 -11.30 5.23 -6.88
C PHE A 103 -10.19 5.85 -7.71
N GLU A 104 -8.96 5.36 -7.53
CA GLU A 104 -7.84 5.54 -8.45
C GLU A 104 -8.08 4.65 -9.68
N ASP A 105 -8.33 5.25 -10.84
CA ASP A 105 -8.57 4.57 -12.11
C ASP A 105 -7.23 4.14 -12.74
N GLU A 106 -6.32 5.09 -12.90
CA GLU A 106 -5.08 4.97 -13.65
C GLU A 106 -3.94 5.73 -12.99
N GLN A 107 -2.74 5.16 -12.97
CA GLN A 107 -1.50 5.81 -12.53
C GLN A 107 -0.48 5.81 -13.67
N VAL A 108 0.03 6.99 -14.01
CA VAL A 108 1.17 7.16 -14.91
C VAL A 108 2.45 7.19 -14.09
N LEU A 109 3.40 6.29 -14.37
CA LEU A 109 4.68 6.18 -13.69
C LEU A 109 5.69 7.22 -14.20
N PRO A 110 6.80 7.46 -13.47
CA PRO A 110 7.85 8.39 -13.91
C PRO A 110 8.48 8.04 -15.28
N ASP A 111 8.41 6.77 -15.70
CA ASP A 111 8.87 6.31 -17.01
C ASP A 111 7.83 6.43 -18.13
N GLY A 112 6.67 7.04 -17.83
CA GLY A 112 5.56 7.26 -18.76
C GLY A 112 4.64 6.05 -18.95
N ARG A 113 4.95 4.88 -18.37
CA ARG A 113 4.04 3.73 -18.43
C ARG A 113 2.82 3.99 -17.56
N SER A 114 1.68 3.48 -18.00
CA SER A 114 0.43 3.55 -17.25
C SER A 114 0.04 2.20 -16.66
N ARG A 115 -0.61 2.21 -15.49
CA ARG A 115 -1.23 1.04 -14.87
C ARG A 115 -2.62 1.38 -14.38
N ARG A 116 -3.59 0.50 -14.65
CA ARG A 116 -4.92 0.56 -14.02
C ARG A 116 -4.86 0.03 -12.61
N ARG A 117 -5.55 0.71 -11.69
CA ARG A 117 -5.52 0.39 -10.26
C ARG A 117 -6.91 -0.04 -9.80
N ASN A 118 -7.95 0.73 -10.13
CA ASN A 118 -9.33 0.49 -9.73
C ASN A 118 -9.44 0.13 -8.23
N VAL A 119 -8.72 0.87 -7.40
CA VAL A 119 -8.71 0.74 -5.94
C VAL A 119 -9.10 2.06 -5.28
N PRO A 120 -9.63 2.05 -4.05
CA PRO A 120 -9.72 3.27 -3.24
C PRO A 120 -8.33 3.85 -2.99
N VAL A 121 -8.26 5.09 -2.50
CA VAL A 121 -6.99 5.69 -2.03
C VAL A 121 -6.35 4.73 -1.03
N SER A 122 -5.19 4.20 -1.39
CA SER A 122 -4.53 3.12 -0.66
C SER A 122 -3.08 3.47 -0.42
N GLU A 123 -2.67 3.45 0.84
CA GLU A 123 -1.36 3.92 1.26
C GLU A 123 -0.68 2.89 2.16
N LYS A 124 0.59 2.56 1.89
CA LYS A 124 1.33 1.66 2.77
C LYS A 124 1.58 2.38 4.09
N MET A 125 1.30 1.73 5.21
CA MET A 125 1.67 2.26 6.51
C MET A 125 3.16 2.00 6.76
N VAL A 126 3.85 2.99 7.32
CA VAL A 126 5.29 2.98 7.53
C VAL A 126 5.62 2.98 9.03
N GLY A 127 6.47 2.06 9.45
CA GLY A 127 6.88 1.92 10.85
C GLY A 127 5.70 1.59 11.76
N ASP A 128 5.65 2.27 12.90
CA ASP A 128 4.59 2.11 13.90
C ASP A 128 3.54 3.24 13.81
N GLU A 129 3.40 3.89 12.64
CA GLU A 129 2.43 4.97 12.47
C GLU A 129 0.98 4.48 12.65
N SER A 130 0.12 5.34 13.18
CA SER A 130 -1.31 5.03 13.29
C SER A 130 -1.99 5.12 11.92
N TRP A 131 -3.10 4.39 11.74
CA TRP A 131 -3.91 4.51 10.53
C TRP A 131 -4.40 5.94 10.29
N LEU A 132 -4.57 6.74 11.36
CA LEU A 132 -4.96 8.15 11.26
C LEU A 132 -3.83 9.02 10.72
N ALA A 133 -2.59 8.78 11.14
CA ALA A 133 -1.42 9.46 10.59
C ALA A 133 -1.24 9.12 9.10
N ALA A 134 -1.32 7.83 8.75
CA ALA A 134 -1.28 7.35 7.37
C ALA A 134 -2.40 7.99 6.52
N LEU A 135 -3.59 8.20 7.10
CA LEU A 135 -4.73 8.83 6.41
C LEU A 135 -4.45 10.28 6.02
N HIS A 136 -3.92 11.07 6.94
CA HIS A 136 -3.58 12.45 6.63
C HIS A 136 -2.43 12.55 5.63
N ARG A 137 -1.47 11.62 5.71
CA ARG A 137 -0.37 11.51 4.75
C ARG A 137 -0.90 11.14 3.35
N ALA A 138 -1.73 10.11 3.25
CA ALA A 138 -2.35 9.67 1.99
C ALA A 138 -3.14 10.81 1.32
N VAL A 139 -4.00 11.52 2.05
CA VAL A 139 -4.76 12.65 1.47
C VAL A 139 -3.83 13.76 0.97
N ARG A 140 -2.74 14.05 1.71
CA ARG A 140 -1.77 15.06 1.30
C ARG A 140 -0.98 14.64 0.07
N GLU A 141 -0.45 13.43 0.04
CA GLU A 141 0.42 12.95 -1.04
C GLU A 141 -0.37 12.71 -2.33
N GLU A 142 -1.55 12.09 -2.21
CA GLU A 142 -2.33 11.63 -3.37
C GLU A 142 -3.29 12.68 -3.93
N LEU A 143 -3.83 13.58 -3.09
CA LEU A 143 -4.97 14.42 -3.48
C LEU A 143 -4.72 15.93 -3.39
N SER A 144 -3.68 16.39 -2.70
CA SER A 144 -3.49 17.82 -2.41
C SER A 144 -3.49 18.71 -3.65
N SER A 145 -2.97 18.24 -4.79
CA SER A 145 -2.95 19.01 -6.05
C SER A 145 -4.35 19.29 -6.63
N ALA A 146 -5.37 18.59 -6.16
CA ALA A 146 -6.77 18.74 -6.59
C ALA A 146 -7.68 19.25 -5.46
N LEU A 147 -7.12 19.61 -4.30
CA LEU A 147 -7.85 20.10 -3.14
C LEU A 147 -7.49 21.57 -2.86
N PRO A 148 -8.41 22.35 -2.25
CA PRO A 148 -8.08 23.68 -1.75
C PRO A 148 -7.14 23.58 -0.54
N GLU A 149 -6.36 24.61 -0.23
CA GLU A 149 -5.39 24.59 0.88
C GLU A 149 -6.04 24.32 2.26
N ASP A 150 -7.30 24.74 2.44
CA ASP A 150 -8.06 24.64 3.69
C ASP A 150 -8.98 23.41 3.76
N TYR A 151 -8.69 22.38 2.95
CA TYR A 151 -9.47 21.14 2.96
C TYR A 151 -9.54 20.51 4.36
N LYS A 152 -10.66 19.82 4.63
CA LYS A 152 -10.93 19.12 5.88
C LYS A 152 -11.26 17.67 5.59
N VAL A 153 -10.69 16.77 6.40
CA VAL A 153 -11.07 15.37 6.43
C VAL A 153 -12.04 15.14 7.59
N THR A 154 -13.23 14.64 7.29
CA THR A 154 -14.25 14.26 8.28
C THR A 154 -14.40 12.75 8.26
N LEU A 155 -14.00 12.09 9.35
CA LEU A 155 -14.17 10.64 9.48
C LEU A 155 -15.66 10.31 9.64
N LEU A 156 -16.06 9.16 9.11
CA LEU A 156 -17.35 8.58 9.46
C LEU A 156 -17.15 7.70 10.69
N ASP A 157 -17.92 7.98 11.73
CA ASP A 157 -17.91 7.22 12.99
C ASP A 157 -18.13 5.73 12.73
N ASP A 158 -17.47 4.90 13.54
CA ASP A 158 -17.55 3.43 13.52
C ASP A 158 -17.30 2.78 12.14
N SER A 159 -16.58 3.46 11.25
CA SER A 159 -16.29 2.95 9.90
C SER A 159 -14.99 2.16 9.79
N TYR A 160 -14.14 2.21 10.82
CA TYR A 160 -12.85 1.51 10.83
C TYR A 160 -13.05 0.00 10.93
N PHE A 161 -12.38 -0.75 10.07
CA PHE A 161 -12.23 -2.20 10.26
C PHE A 161 -10.97 -2.76 9.59
N LEU A 162 -10.52 -3.91 10.11
CA LEU A 162 -9.38 -4.64 9.59
C LEU A 162 -9.81 -5.74 8.63
N ARG A 163 -9.10 -5.87 7.51
CA ARG A 163 -9.23 -6.98 6.57
C ARG A 163 -7.85 -7.55 6.24
N THR A 164 -7.71 -8.86 6.33
CA THR A 164 -6.46 -9.55 5.99
C THR A 164 -6.62 -10.33 4.69
N GLU A 165 -5.64 -10.23 3.79
CA GLU A 165 -5.60 -10.96 2.52
C GLU A 165 -4.21 -11.52 2.27
N TYR A 166 -4.14 -12.74 1.72
CA TYR A 166 -2.89 -13.36 1.30
C TYR A 166 -2.83 -13.37 -0.23
N SER A 167 -1.72 -12.92 -0.81
CA SER A 167 -1.52 -12.89 -2.26
C SER A 167 -0.03 -12.99 -2.60
N SER A 168 0.27 -13.42 -3.83
CA SER A 168 1.62 -13.30 -4.39
C SER A 168 1.88 -11.87 -4.83
N SER A 169 2.98 -11.27 -4.37
CA SER A 169 3.37 -9.92 -4.79
C SER A 169 3.87 -9.91 -6.23
N MET A 170 3.30 -9.05 -7.08
CA MET A 170 3.83 -8.82 -8.43
C MET A 170 5.26 -8.26 -8.41
N SER A 171 5.59 -7.45 -7.39
CA SER A 171 6.93 -6.88 -7.23
C SER A 171 7.95 -7.91 -6.73
N TYR A 172 7.50 -8.95 -6.04
CA TYR A 172 8.34 -9.98 -5.44
C TYR A 172 7.72 -11.37 -5.74
N PRO A 173 7.82 -11.85 -7.00
CA PRO A 173 7.20 -13.12 -7.41
C PRO A 173 7.63 -14.29 -6.52
N GLY A 174 6.69 -15.14 -6.11
CA GLY A 174 6.98 -16.27 -5.22
C GLY A 174 7.08 -15.94 -3.73
N LEU A 175 7.22 -14.66 -3.35
CA LEU A 175 7.12 -14.24 -1.95
C LEU A 175 5.64 -14.03 -1.56
N LEU A 176 5.14 -14.93 -0.70
CA LEU A 176 3.80 -14.81 -0.13
C LEU A 176 3.70 -13.51 0.65
N THR A 177 2.66 -12.73 0.38
CA THR A 177 2.41 -11.45 1.06
C THR A 177 1.07 -11.49 1.79
N LYS A 178 1.09 -11.18 3.08
CA LYS A 178 -0.06 -10.91 3.93
C LYS A 178 -0.30 -9.41 3.98
N TYR A 179 -1.36 -8.96 3.34
CA TYR A 179 -1.85 -7.59 3.42
C TYR A 179 -2.81 -7.45 4.60
N ILE A 180 -2.55 -6.48 5.47
CA ILE A 180 -3.44 -6.08 6.56
C ILE A 180 -3.99 -4.71 6.20
N PHE A 181 -5.21 -4.69 5.70
CA PHE A 181 -5.91 -3.47 5.30
C PHE A 181 -6.61 -2.83 6.51
N HIS A 182 -6.20 -1.62 6.85
CA HIS A 182 -6.88 -0.70 7.75
C HIS A 182 -7.86 0.12 6.94
N ARG A 183 -9.12 -0.35 6.83
CA ARG A 183 -10.13 0.36 6.04
C ARG A 183 -10.88 1.36 6.89
N VAL A 184 -11.07 2.56 6.35
CA VAL A 184 -11.80 3.65 7.00
C VAL A 184 -12.57 4.46 5.97
N ARG A 185 -13.72 5.03 6.35
CA ARG A 185 -14.52 5.92 5.50
C ARG A 185 -14.36 7.37 5.97
N ALA A 186 -14.25 8.28 5.02
CA ALA A 186 -14.17 9.70 5.30
C ALA A 186 -14.89 10.54 4.23
N ARG A 187 -15.13 11.81 4.52
CA ARG A 187 -15.40 12.86 3.54
C ARG A 187 -14.22 13.82 3.51
N VAL A 188 -13.86 14.29 2.32
CA VAL A 188 -12.84 15.33 2.14
C VAL A 188 -13.50 16.53 1.48
N SER A 189 -13.44 17.70 2.14
CA SER A 189 -14.05 18.91 1.58
C SER A 189 -13.28 19.41 0.35
N GLY A 190 -14.00 19.94 -0.62
CA GLY A 190 -13.39 20.48 -1.84
C GLY A 190 -12.95 19.43 -2.86
N ILE A 191 -13.22 18.13 -2.61
CA ILE A 191 -12.92 17.10 -3.59
C ILE A 191 -13.79 17.25 -4.85
N PRO A 192 -13.23 17.15 -6.07
CA PRO A 192 -14.03 17.24 -7.29
C PRO A 192 -15.07 16.10 -7.39
N GLU A 193 -16.29 16.44 -7.79
CA GLU A 193 -17.40 15.48 -7.98
C GLU A 193 -17.38 14.81 -9.38
N SER A 194 -16.57 15.33 -10.30
CA SER A 194 -16.28 14.76 -11.62
C SER A 194 -14.90 14.10 -11.62
N PRO A 195 -14.61 13.18 -12.56
CA PRO A 195 -13.27 12.63 -12.73
C PRO A 195 -12.20 13.73 -12.81
N PHE A 196 -11.13 13.57 -12.06
CA PHE A 196 -10.02 14.52 -11.98
C PHE A 196 -8.69 13.79 -11.99
N SER A 197 -7.61 14.57 -12.09
CA SER A 197 -6.26 14.05 -11.97
C SER A 197 -5.47 14.75 -10.89
N THR A 198 -4.56 13.99 -10.27
CA THR A 198 -3.68 14.49 -9.22
C THR A 198 -2.23 14.27 -9.61
N VAL A 199 -1.35 14.96 -8.89
CA VAL A 199 0.09 14.86 -9.03
C VAL A 199 0.67 14.51 -7.68
N GLU A 200 1.30 13.34 -7.59
CA GLU A 200 2.04 12.93 -6.40
C GLU A 200 3.41 13.64 -6.36
N PRO A 201 3.85 14.12 -5.18
CA PRO A 201 5.21 14.59 -5.00
C PRO A 201 6.19 13.43 -5.20
N ASN A 202 7.35 13.68 -5.82
CA ASN A 202 8.35 12.60 -6.02
C ASN A 202 8.80 12.05 -4.66
N GLU A 203 8.93 10.72 -4.50
CA GLU A 203 9.42 10.02 -3.29
C GLU A 203 10.89 10.33 -2.88
N GLY A 204 11.44 11.47 -3.27
CA GLY A 204 12.81 11.90 -2.95
C GLY A 204 13.09 13.39 -3.14
N GLY A 205 12.06 14.25 -3.15
CA GLY A 205 12.25 15.69 -3.27
C GLY A 205 12.37 16.37 -1.91
N GLU A 206 13.59 16.55 -1.40
CA GLU A 206 13.85 17.69 -0.53
C GLU A 206 13.31 18.93 -1.23
N SER A 207 12.42 19.64 -0.53
CA SER A 207 11.92 20.92 -0.99
C SER A 207 13.10 21.88 -1.00
N ALA A 208 13.72 22.09 -2.17
CA ALA A 208 14.56 23.24 -2.38
C ALA A 208 13.66 24.48 -2.26
N SER A 209 13.63 25.05 -1.06
CA SER A 209 13.08 26.36 -0.79
C SER A 209 13.80 27.38 -1.66
N HIS A 210 13.05 28.04 -2.55
CA HIS A 210 13.46 29.30 -3.16
C HIS A 210 13.19 30.47 -2.22
#